data_AF-A0A961T7E8-F1
#
_entry.id   AF-A0A961T7E8-F1
#
_cell.length_a   1.000
_cell.length_b   1.000
_cell.length_c   1.000
_cell.angle_alpha   90.00
_cell.angle_beta   90.00
_cell.angle_gamma   90.00
#
_symmetry.space_group_name_H-M   'P 1'
#
loop_
_entity.id
_entity.type
_entity.pdbx_description
1 polymer ?
#
loop_
_entity_poly.entity_id
_entity_poly.type
_entity_poly.pdbx_seq_one_letter_code
_entity_poly.pdbx_strand_id
1 'polypeptide(L)' 'MRSLLFVPGDSERKLEKGLSSGADVLIIDLEDSVAAAAKQAALFFAVRRPPRYTLKAAATLFVRV' A
#
# COMPACT_ATOMS: atom_id res chain seq x y z
N MET A 1 1.57 -17.80 3.89
CA MET A 1 1.11 -16.42 4.18
C MET A 1 0.04 -16.50 5.25
N ARG A 2 0.21 -15.78 6.36
CA ARG A 2 -0.69 -15.81 7.52
C ARG A 2 -1.37 -14.47 7.79
N SER A 3 -0.79 -13.37 7.30
CA SER A 3 -1.34 -12.01 7.47
C SER A 3 -1.33 -11.20 6.18
N LEU A 4 -2.46 -10.55 5.90
CA LEU A 4 -2.65 -9.65 4.76
C LEU A 4 -3.13 -8.30 5.30
N LEU A 5 -2.42 -7.22 4.97
CA LEU A 5 -2.76 -5.87 5.39
C LEU A 5 -3.18 -5.02 4.20
N PHE A 6 -4.43 -4.58 4.20
CA PHE A 6 -4.95 -3.62 3.22
C PHE A 6 -4.61 -2.19 3.65
N VAL A 7 -4.06 -1.41 2.72
CA VAL A 7 -3.69 -0.02 2.95
C VAL A 7 -4.24 0.86 1.82
N PRO A 8 -4.99 1.92 2.15
CA PRO A 8 -5.47 2.88 1.14
C PRO A 8 -4.31 3.51 0.36
N GLY A 9 -4.38 3.50 -0.97
CA GLY A 9 -3.33 4.04 -1.83
C GLY A 9 -3.22 5.57 -1.82
N ASP A 10 -4.19 6.28 -1.25
CA ASP A 10 -4.22 7.74 -1.14
C ASP A 10 -3.51 8.29 0.11
N SER A 11 -2.98 7.42 0.98
CA SER A 11 -2.42 7.82 2.27
C SER A 11 -0.97 7.37 2.45
N GLU A 12 -0.03 8.25 2.10
CA GLU A 12 1.41 8.03 2.25
C GLU A 12 1.80 7.59 3.67
N ARG A 13 1.30 8.29 4.70
CA ARG A 13 1.53 7.92 6.11
C ARG A 13 1.08 6.49 6.44
N LYS A 14 -0.02 6.00 5.85
CA LYS A 14 -0.50 4.64 6.09
C LYS A 14 0.33 3.62 5.30
N LEU A 15 0.77 3.96 4.08
CA LEU A 15 1.68 3.13 3.29
C LEU A 15 3.00 2.91 4.05
N GLU A 16 3.62 3.98 4.55
CA GLU A 16 4.84 3.91 5.36
C GLU A 16 4.69 2.99 6.58
N LYS A 17 3.59 3.13 7.33
CA LYS A 17 3.28 2.27 8.48
C LYS A 17 2.98 0.83 8.09
N GLY A 18 2.30 0.62 6.97
CA GLY A 18 1.98 -0.71 6.48
C GLY A 18 3.23 -1.52 6.18
N LEU A 19 4.27 -0.87 5.65
CA LEU A 19 5.54 -1.49 5.34
C LEU A 19 6.35 -1.88 6.59
N SER A 20 6.16 -1.16 7.72
CA SER A 20 6.79 -1.49 9.00
C SER A 20 5.93 -2.39 9.90
N SER A 21 4.70 -2.73 9.49
CA SER A 21 3.72 -3.48 10.29
C SER A 21 4.09 -4.95 10.57
N GLY A 22 5.02 -5.52 9.81
CA GLY A 22 5.38 -6.93 9.90
C GLY A 22 4.38 -7.89 9.26
N ALA A 23 3.42 -7.40 8.46
CA ALA A 23 2.53 -8.24 7.67
C ALA A 23 3.31 -9.07 6.62
N ASP A 24 2.86 -10.31 6.37
CA ASP A 24 3.43 -11.16 5.31
C ASP A 24 3.11 -10.59 3.92
N VAL A 25 1.94 -9.94 3.79
CA VAL A 25 1.49 -9.30 2.57
C VAL A 25 0.97 -7.90 2.86
N LEU A 26 1.42 -6.93 2.06
CA LEU A 26 0.85 -5.60 1.99
C LEU A 26 0.06 -5.45 0.68
N ILE A 27 -1.20 -5.05 0.76
CA ILE A 27 -2.06 -4.80 -0.40
C ILE A 27 -2.38 -3.31 -0.42
N ILE A 28 -1.88 -2.63 -1.44
CA ILE A 28 -2.26 -1.25 -1.73
C ILE A 28 -3.63 -1.29 -2.40
N ASP A 29 -4.62 -0.71 -1.73
CA ASP A 29 -6.00 -0.68 -2.20
C ASP A 29 -6.29 0.62 -2.96
N LEU A 30 -6.66 0.49 -4.24
CA LEU A 30 -7.12 1.59 -5.09
C LEU A 30 -8.64 1.53 -5.35
N GLU A 31 -9.34 0.54 -4.77
CA GLU A 31 -10.79 0.35 -4.89
C GLU A 31 -11.52 1.02 -3.70
N ASP A 32 -12.20 0.23 -2.86
CA ASP A 32 -13.17 0.70 -1.87
C ASP A 32 -12.58 1.55 -0.75
N SER A 33 -11.28 1.41 -0.46
CA SER A 33 -10.62 2.20 0.59
C SER A 33 -10.23 3.60 0.14
N VAL A 34 -10.47 3.97 -1.13
CA VAL A 34 -10.12 5.29 -1.70
C VAL A 34 -11.40 6.01 -2.13
N ALA A 35 -11.61 7.21 -1.58
CA ALA A 35 -12.72 8.05 -2.01
C ALA A 35 -12.62 8.37 -3.52
N ALA A 36 -13.76 8.48 -4.21
CA ALA A 36 -13.78 8.71 -5.66
C ALA A 36 -12.91 9.92 -6.10
N ALA A 37 -12.94 11.01 -5.30
CA ALA A 37 -12.14 12.21 -5.55
C ALA A 37 -10.62 12.00 -5.37
N ALA A 38 -10.21 10.98 -4.62
CA ALA A 38 -8.81 10.69 -4.30
C ALA A 38 -8.18 9.64 -5.23
N LYS A 39 -8.94 9.03 -6.15
CA LYS A 39 -8.44 7.96 -7.05
C LYS A 39 -7.24 8.37 -7.88
N GLN A 40 -7.21 9.61 -8.39
CA GLN A 40 -6.07 10.12 -9.16
C GLN A 40 -4.81 10.26 -8.28
N ALA A 41 -4.96 10.77 -7.06
CA ALA A 41 -3.85 10.88 -6.11
C ALA A 41 -3.33 9.49 -5.72
N ALA A 42 -4.23 8.55 -5.43
CA ALA A 42 -3.88 7.17 -5.11
C ALA A 42 -3.10 6.48 -6.24
N LEU A 43 -3.52 6.68 -7.49
CA LEU A 43 -2.82 6.17 -8.67
C LEU A 43 -1.41 6.77 -8.80
N PHE A 44 -1.29 8.08 -8.59
CA PHE A 44 0.01 8.78 -8.63
C PHE A 44 0.99 8.19 -7.60
N PHE A 45 0.55 7.95 -6.37
CA PHE A 45 1.38 7.36 -5.33
C PHE A 45 1.70 5.89 -5.57
N ALA A 46 0.78 5.12 -6.17
CA ALA A 46 0.99 3.70 -6.45
C ALA A 46 1.94 3.45 -7.64
N VAL A 47 1.82 4.22 -8.73
CA VAL A 47 2.57 4.02 -9.98
C VAL A 47 3.99 4.58 -9.91
N ARG A 48 4.20 5.67 -9.17
CA ARG A 48 5.52 6.31 -9.03
C ARG A 48 6.27 5.76 -7.82
N ARG A 49 7.03 4.66 -7.97
CA ARG A 49 7.88 4.09 -6.88
C ARG A 49 9.32 4.65 -6.86
N PRO A 50 10.07 4.65 -5.71
CA PRO A 50 9.61 4.58 -4.30
C PRO A 50 10.40 5.50 -3.30
N PRO A 51 9.85 5.92 -2.12
CA PRO A 51 10.70 6.05 -0.94
C PRO A 51 11.26 4.65 -0.67
N ARG A 52 12.58 4.51 -0.49
CA ARG A 52 13.22 3.22 -0.22
C ARG A 52 12.58 2.55 0.99
N TYR A 53 11.56 1.76 0.74
CA TYR A 53 10.94 0.93 1.73
C TYR A 53 11.76 -0.33 1.75
N THR A 54 12.63 -0.44 2.75
CA THR A 54 13.22 -1.72 3.11
C THR A 54 12.06 -2.61 3.54
N LEU A 55 11.50 -3.36 2.60
CA LEU A 55 10.63 -4.46 2.95
C LEU A 55 11.45 -5.32 3.91
N LYS A 56 10.89 -5.62 5.08
CA LYS A 56 11.38 -6.79 5.82
C LYS A 56 11.39 -7.94 4.79
N ALA A 57 12.48 -8.70 4.70
CA ALA A 57 12.81 -9.61 3.60
C ALA A 57 11.74 -10.67 3.21
N ALA A 58 10.59 -10.71 3.87
CA ALA A 58 9.48 -11.62 3.64
C ALA A 58 8.15 -10.94 3.20
N ALA A 59 8.02 -9.62 3.25
CA ALA A 59 6.75 -8.95 2.94
C ALA A 59 6.54 -8.85 1.41
N THR A 60 5.48 -9.49 0.91
CA THR A 60 5.07 -9.39 -0.51
C THR A 60 4.17 -8.18 -0.71
N LEU A 61 4.35 -7.40 -1.79
CA LEU A 61 3.52 -6.24 -2.11
C LEU A 61 2.60 -6.53 -3.30
N PHE A 62 1.30 -6.32 -3.14
CA PHE A 62 0.31 -6.34 -4.22
C PHE A 62 -0.40 -4.99 -4.33
N VAL A 63 -0.98 -4.74 -5.50
CA VAL A 63 -1.90 -3.62 -5.75
C VAL A 63 -3.23 -4.21 -6.16
N ARG A 64 -4.31 -3.78 -5.50
CA ARG A 64 -5.70 -4.09 -5.85
C ARG A 64 -6.29 -2.90 -6.60
N VAL A 65 -6.82 -3.15 -7.80
CA VAL A 65 -7.28 -2.13 -8.76
C VAL A 65 -8.72 -2.37 -9.20
#